data_AF-A0A0F0HJ76-F1
#
_entry.id   AF-A0A0F0HJ76-F1
#
_cell.length_a   1.000
_cell.length_b   1.000
_cell.length_c   1.000
_cell.angle_alpha   90.00
_cell.angle_beta   90.00
_cell.angle_gamma   90.00
#
_symmetry.space_group_name_H-M   'P 1'
#
loop_
_entity.id
_entity.type
_entity.pdbx_description
1 polymer ?
#
loop_
_entity_poly.entity_id
_entity_poly.type
_entity_poly.pdbx_seq_one_letter_code
_entity_poly.pdbx_strand_id
1 'polypeptide(L)'
;TTRTARATPVNAQVGAVFTHDATGDHFCTASVVDSAGQNLIVTAAHCVYDPTTGQRSDLVFVPGYRNGETPNGVWPLVSITVDQSWKDEGNEDMDVAFAIVQPQNGRQIQEVLGASTLGINKGYQLPVRVTGYPSSGDTPITCANNTTAQSPTQLRIACPEYTGGTSGSPWITELDPKTRTGIVIGVIGGYQQGGDTPDVSYTSYFGDQVQSLYDRATG
;
A
#
# COMPACT_ATOMS: atom_id res chain seq x y z
N THR A 1 -16.33 11.14 -3.48
CA THR A 1 -15.80 12.26 -2.65
C THR A 1 -14.84 11.69 -1.63
N THR A 2 -13.86 12.48 -1.23
CA THR A 2 -12.84 12.10 -0.27
C THR A 2 -13.15 12.72 1.09
N ARG A 3 -12.71 12.06 2.16
CA ARG A 3 -12.93 12.50 3.54
C ARG A 3 -11.84 11.94 4.45
N THR A 4 -11.64 12.54 5.62
CA THR A 4 -10.80 11.95 6.66
C THR A 4 -11.30 10.54 7.02
N ALA A 5 -10.40 9.57 6.98
CA ALA A 5 -10.65 8.20 7.41
C ALA A 5 -10.86 8.16 8.93
N ARG A 6 -11.80 7.34 9.40
CA ARG A 6 -12.04 7.16 10.84
C ARG A 6 -10.98 6.25 11.45
N ALA A 7 -10.61 6.50 12.71
CA ALA A 7 -9.81 5.56 13.50
C ALA A 7 -10.63 4.30 13.78
N THR A 8 -10.38 3.24 13.02
CA THR A 8 -11.09 1.96 13.11
C THR A 8 -10.08 0.83 12.94
N PRO A 9 -10.34 -0.36 13.48
CA PRO A 9 -9.46 -1.52 13.27
C PRO A 9 -9.21 -1.83 11.79
N VAL A 10 -10.21 -1.61 10.93
CA VAL A 10 -10.08 -1.81 9.48
C VAL A 10 -9.02 -0.88 8.88
N ASN A 11 -9.05 0.41 9.25
CA ASN A 11 -8.07 1.38 8.76
C ASN A 11 -6.72 1.22 9.47
N ALA A 12 -6.65 0.49 10.59
CA ALA A 12 -5.40 0.26 11.32
C ALA A 12 -4.43 -0.65 10.56
N GLN A 13 -4.92 -1.45 9.60
CA GLN A 13 -4.06 -2.22 8.69
C GLN A 13 -3.31 -1.33 7.68
N VAL A 14 -3.75 -0.08 7.49
CA VAL A 14 -3.14 0.89 6.58
C VAL A 14 -2.33 1.90 7.38
N GLY A 15 -1.12 2.20 6.93
CA GLY A 15 -0.20 3.08 7.66
C GLY A 15 0.64 3.94 6.73
N ALA A 16 1.21 4.99 7.30
CA ALA A 16 2.22 5.80 6.64
C ALA A 16 3.58 5.10 6.68
N VAL A 17 4.39 5.33 5.65
CA VAL A 17 5.78 4.88 5.55
C VAL A 17 6.70 6.09 5.71
N PHE A 18 7.64 5.96 6.63
CA PHE A 18 8.59 7.02 6.99
C PHE A 18 10.04 6.58 6.76
N THR A 19 10.94 7.54 6.60
CA THR A 19 12.39 7.33 6.77
C THR A 19 12.77 7.35 8.25
N HIS A 20 13.77 6.55 8.64
CA HIS A 20 14.36 6.44 9.98
C HIS A 20 13.38 5.97 11.08
N ASP A 21 12.41 6.82 11.44
CA ASP A 21 11.38 6.58 12.45
C ASP A 21 10.13 7.42 12.17
N ALA A 22 9.17 7.44 13.11
CA ALA A 22 7.92 8.20 12.95
C ALA A 22 8.09 9.73 13.02
N THR A 23 9.30 10.24 13.23
CA THR A 23 9.66 11.67 13.17
C THR A 23 10.37 12.06 11.88
N GLY A 24 10.75 11.08 11.05
CA GLY A 24 11.34 11.32 9.74
C GLY A 24 10.32 11.74 8.68
N ASP A 25 10.73 11.70 7.41
CA ASP A 25 9.88 12.13 6.31
C ASP A 25 8.85 11.05 6.00
N HIS A 26 7.57 11.40 6.09
CA HIS A 26 6.48 10.59 5.53
C HIS A 26 6.35 10.88 4.03
N PHE A 27 6.47 9.83 3.23
CA PHE A 27 6.45 9.96 1.77
C PHE A 27 5.57 8.92 1.05
N CYS A 28 5.14 7.86 1.74
CA CYS A 28 4.29 6.80 1.17
C CYS A 28 3.29 6.23 2.19
N THR A 29 2.42 5.36 1.70
CA THR A 29 1.43 4.57 2.43
C THR A 29 1.69 3.08 2.15
N ALA A 30 1.37 2.21 3.10
CA ALA A 30 1.37 0.76 2.88
C ALA A 30 0.20 0.09 3.61
N SER A 31 -0.02 -1.20 3.35
CA SER A 31 -1.03 -2.00 4.04
C SER A 31 -0.52 -3.39 4.39
N VAL A 32 -0.95 -3.92 5.54
CA VAL A 32 -0.70 -5.31 5.90
C VAL A 32 -1.46 -6.23 4.96
N VAL A 33 -0.76 -7.22 4.39
CA VAL A 33 -1.34 -8.29 3.56
C VAL A 33 -1.04 -9.65 4.17
N ASP A 34 -1.97 -10.57 3.99
CA ASP A 34 -1.86 -11.93 4.51
C ASP A 34 -0.56 -12.56 4.02
N SER A 35 0.12 -13.31 4.87
CA SER A 35 1.30 -14.11 4.48
C SER A 35 1.57 -15.23 5.49
N ALA A 36 2.29 -16.27 5.05
CA ALA A 36 2.70 -17.37 5.94
C ALA A 36 3.56 -16.88 7.12
N GLY A 37 4.41 -15.87 6.88
CA GLY A 37 5.22 -15.22 7.91
C GLY A 37 4.46 -14.26 8.82
N GLN A 38 3.20 -13.94 8.50
CA GLN A 38 2.34 -12.99 9.22
C GLN A 38 2.92 -11.56 9.33
N ASN A 39 3.86 -11.23 8.45
CA ASN A 39 4.70 -10.04 8.58
C ASN A 39 4.94 -9.27 7.28
N LEU A 40 3.99 -9.37 6.34
CA LEU A 40 4.10 -8.76 5.02
C LEU A 40 3.25 -7.50 4.90
N ILE A 41 3.82 -6.47 4.27
CA ILE A 41 3.09 -5.30 3.80
C ILE A 41 3.20 -5.18 2.28
N VAL A 42 2.19 -4.56 1.66
CA VAL A 42 2.19 -4.16 0.25
C VAL A 42 2.24 -2.64 0.15
N THR A 43 3.02 -2.14 -0.83
CA THR A 43 3.19 -0.72 -1.14
C THR A 43 3.52 -0.57 -2.64
N ALA A 44 3.65 0.66 -3.15
CA ALA A 44 4.18 0.90 -4.49
C ALA A 44 5.70 0.67 -4.52
N ALA A 45 6.24 0.26 -5.68
CA ALA A 45 7.67 -0.02 -5.82
C ALA A 45 8.53 1.24 -5.74
N HIS A 46 8.06 2.36 -6.28
CA HIS A 46 8.77 3.65 -6.19
C HIS A 46 8.94 4.15 -4.74
N CYS A 47 8.12 3.66 -3.80
CA CYS A 47 8.26 3.96 -2.38
C CYS A 47 9.50 3.32 -1.74
N VAL A 48 10.02 2.24 -2.31
CA VAL A 48 11.08 1.44 -1.67
C VAL A 48 12.28 1.20 -2.57
N TYR A 49 12.15 1.46 -3.86
CA TYR A 49 13.22 1.28 -4.84
C TYR A 49 13.15 2.33 -5.93
N ASP A 50 14.26 3.01 -6.16
CA ASP A 50 14.45 3.92 -7.29
C ASP A 50 15.33 3.21 -8.34
N PRO A 51 14.94 3.12 -9.62
CA PRO A 51 15.74 2.44 -10.65
C PRO A 51 17.15 3.02 -10.84
N THR A 52 17.36 4.29 -10.48
CA THR A 52 18.62 5.00 -10.66
C THR A 52 19.50 4.94 -9.41
N THR A 53 18.91 5.04 -8.21
CA THR A 53 19.67 5.07 -6.94
C THR A 53 19.61 3.76 -6.15
N GLY A 54 18.78 2.82 -6.57
CA GLY A 54 18.60 1.51 -5.94
C GLY A 54 17.59 1.49 -4.80
N GLN A 55 17.71 0.47 -3.96
CA GLN A 55 16.79 0.23 -2.84
C GLN A 55 16.95 1.29 -1.75
N ARG A 56 15.83 1.85 -1.28
CA ARG A 56 15.79 2.71 -0.10
C ARG A 56 16.00 1.87 1.16
N SER A 57 16.79 2.40 2.08
CA SER A 57 17.06 1.78 3.39
C SER A 57 16.44 2.58 4.51
N ASP A 58 16.41 1.99 5.71
CA ASP A 58 15.99 2.67 6.93
C ASP A 58 14.56 3.23 6.83
N LEU A 59 13.64 2.34 6.51
CA LEU A 59 12.22 2.64 6.35
C LEU A 59 11.42 2.00 7.49
N VAL A 60 10.40 2.71 7.97
CA VAL A 60 9.46 2.19 8.95
C VAL A 60 8.02 2.31 8.47
N PHE A 61 7.21 1.32 8.81
CA PHE A 61 5.77 1.34 8.60
C PHE A 61 5.04 1.66 9.91
N VAL A 62 4.13 2.64 9.87
CA VAL A 62 3.40 3.13 11.05
C VAL A 62 1.88 2.94 10.84
N PRO A 63 1.34 1.75 11.15
CA PRO A 63 -0.08 1.43 10.97
C PRO A 63 -0.99 2.30 11.84
N GLY A 64 -2.00 2.89 11.21
CA GLY A 64 -2.97 3.74 11.90
C GLY A 64 -2.39 5.05 12.43
N TYR A 65 -1.27 5.55 11.87
CA TYR A 65 -0.69 6.85 12.21
C TYR A 65 -1.76 7.95 12.23
N ARG A 66 -1.66 8.89 13.18
CA ARG A 66 -2.57 10.03 13.24
C ARG A 66 -2.03 11.09 14.17
N ASN A 67 -1.94 12.34 13.72
CA ASN A 67 -1.60 13.49 14.58
C ASN A 67 -0.31 13.27 15.39
N GLY A 68 0.72 12.66 14.78
CA GLY A 68 1.96 12.30 15.46
C GLY A 68 1.90 11.03 16.34
N GLU A 69 0.72 10.43 16.50
CA GLU A 69 0.54 9.21 17.29
C GLU A 69 0.84 7.95 16.46
N THR A 70 1.44 6.96 17.12
CA THR A 70 1.80 5.65 16.56
C THR A 70 1.04 4.52 17.29
N PRO A 71 -0.30 4.48 17.23
CA PRO A 71 -1.13 3.67 18.13
C PRO A 71 -0.88 2.16 18.01
N ASN A 72 -0.34 1.71 16.88
CA ASN A 72 -0.03 0.32 16.62
C ASN A 72 1.49 0.07 16.48
N GLY A 73 2.32 1.01 16.94
CA GLY A 73 3.78 0.92 16.89
C GLY A 73 4.41 1.35 15.57
N VAL A 74 5.73 1.20 15.51
CA VAL A 74 6.62 1.56 14.40
C VAL A 74 7.37 0.32 13.95
N TRP A 75 7.12 -0.16 12.73
CA TRP A 75 7.56 -1.46 12.25
C TRP A 75 8.65 -1.30 11.19
N PRO A 76 9.95 -1.50 11.52
CA PRO A 76 11.03 -1.42 10.54
C PRO A 76 10.86 -2.42 9.41
N LEU A 77 11.11 -1.99 8.17
CA LEU A 77 11.18 -2.88 7.01
C LEU A 77 12.55 -3.58 7.01
N VAL A 78 12.54 -4.91 6.94
CA VAL A 78 13.76 -5.73 7.04
C VAL A 78 14.10 -6.49 5.76
N SER A 79 13.13 -6.65 4.86
CA SER A 79 13.35 -7.21 3.52
C SER A 79 12.38 -6.56 2.55
N ILE A 80 12.86 -6.17 1.37
CA ILE A 80 12.06 -5.53 0.32
C ILE A 80 12.15 -6.41 -0.93
N THR A 81 11.00 -6.70 -1.52
CA THR A 81 10.87 -7.45 -2.76
C THR A 81 10.17 -6.58 -3.79
N VAL A 82 10.89 -6.25 -4.86
CA VAL A 82 10.38 -5.52 -6.04
C VAL A 82 10.62 -6.33 -7.30
N ASP A 83 9.81 -6.11 -8.33
CA ASP A 83 9.99 -6.80 -9.60
C ASP A 83 11.27 -6.38 -10.32
N GLN A 84 11.86 -7.28 -11.11
CA GLN A 84 13.09 -6.98 -11.83
C GLN A 84 12.88 -5.90 -12.90
N SER A 85 11.73 -5.90 -13.59
CA SER A 85 11.41 -4.86 -14.57
C SER A 85 11.27 -3.47 -13.94
N TRP A 86 10.81 -3.39 -12.68
CA TRP A 86 10.87 -2.14 -11.92
C TRP A 86 12.31 -1.70 -11.69
N LYS A 87 13.19 -2.62 -11.24
CA LYS A 87 14.60 -2.28 -10.95
C LYS A 87 15.35 -1.78 -12.17
N ASP A 88 15.13 -2.41 -13.32
CA ASP A 88 15.93 -2.17 -14.52
C ASP A 88 15.50 -0.89 -15.26
N GLU A 89 14.20 -0.61 -15.32
CA GLU A 89 13.67 0.46 -16.17
C GLU A 89 12.50 1.26 -15.57
N GLY A 90 12.10 0.97 -14.33
CA GLY A 90 10.95 1.62 -13.71
C GLY A 90 9.63 1.26 -14.39
N ASN A 91 9.47 -0.01 -14.80
CA ASN A 91 8.25 -0.49 -15.44
C ASN A 91 7.00 -0.21 -14.58
N GLU A 92 6.19 0.76 -15.00
CA GLU A 92 4.96 1.17 -14.30
C GLU A 92 3.93 0.04 -14.15
N ASP A 93 3.92 -0.95 -15.03
CA ASP A 93 3.03 -2.10 -14.88
C ASP A 93 3.40 -2.99 -13.69
N MET A 94 4.59 -2.80 -13.11
CA MET A 94 5.10 -3.49 -11.93
C MET A 94 5.53 -2.52 -10.81
N ASP A 95 4.85 -1.37 -10.68
CA ASP A 95 5.02 -0.44 -9.55
C ASP A 95 4.33 -0.95 -8.27
N VAL A 96 4.70 -2.16 -7.86
CA VAL A 96 4.20 -2.86 -6.68
C VAL A 96 5.38 -3.48 -5.96
N ALA A 97 5.38 -3.39 -4.64
CA ALA A 97 6.38 -4.00 -3.80
C ALA A 97 5.76 -4.65 -2.58
N PHE A 98 6.47 -5.68 -2.10
CA PHE A 98 6.19 -6.27 -0.80
C PHE A 98 7.39 -6.07 0.11
N ALA A 99 7.13 -5.86 1.39
CA ALA A 99 8.17 -5.77 2.38
C ALA A 99 7.82 -6.59 3.62
N ILE A 100 8.83 -7.27 4.17
CA ILE A 100 8.75 -7.91 5.47
C ILE A 100 9.06 -6.87 6.53
N VAL A 101 8.25 -6.81 7.59
CA VAL A 101 8.49 -5.95 8.75
C VAL A 101 8.96 -6.74 9.97
N GLN A 102 9.74 -6.08 10.83
CA GLN A 102 10.26 -6.68 12.06
C GLN A 102 9.13 -6.89 13.09
N PRO A 103 9.07 -8.03 13.80
CA PRO A 103 8.10 -8.23 14.88
C PRO A 103 8.30 -7.21 16.00
N GLN A 104 7.21 -6.79 16.60
CA GLN A 104 7.22 -5.94 17.79
C GLN A 104 6.81 -6.73 19.03
N ASN A 105 7.61 -6.65 20.09
CA ASN A 105 7.34 -7.34 21.36
C ASN A 105 7.05 -8.84 21.18
N GLY A 106 7.76 -9.48 20.23
CA GLY A 106 7.60 -10.89 19.90
C GLY A 106 6.34 -11.26 19.11
N ARG A 107 5.54 -10.29 18.66
CA ARG A 107 4.32 -10.50 17.87
C ARG A 107 4.49 -10.03 16.43
N GLN A 108 3.92 -10.79 15.51
CA GLN A 108 3.89 -10.41 14.10
C GLN A 108 2.78 -9.38 13.83
N ILE A 109 2.97 -8.52 12.84
CA ILE A 109 2.04 -7.40 12.58
C ILE A 109 0.62 -7.89 12.23
N GLN A 110 0.50 -9.00 11.50
CA GLN A 110 -0.81 -9.59 11.17
C GLN A 110 -1.51 -10.15 12.41
N GLU A 111 -0.79 -10.62 13.42
CA GLU A 111 -1.37 -11.06 14.69
C GLU A 111 -1.94 -9.89 15.50
N VAL A 112 -1.42 -8.67 15.28
CA VAL A 112 -1.84 -7.45 15.97
C VAL A 112 -3.03 -6.80 15.25
N LEU A 113 -2.99 -6.74 13.91
CA LEU A 113 -3.90 -5.91 13.12
C LEU A 113 -4.87 -6.70 12.22
N GLY A 114 -4.63 -8.00 12.06
CA GLY A 114 -5.16 -8.76 10.94
C GLY A 114 -4.49 -8.35 9.63
N ALA A 115 -4.89 -9.00 8.54
CA ALA A 115 -4.39 -8.71 7.22
C ALA A 115 -5.44 -8.97 6.14
N SER A 116 -5.43 -8.14 5.11
CA SER A 116 -6.27 -8.35 3.92
C SER A 116 -5.57 -9.33 2.97
N THR A 117 -6.32 -10.15 2.24
CA THR A 117 -5.73 -11.07 1.27
C THR A 117 -5.38 -10.34 -0.03
N LEU A 118 -4.46 -10.89 -0.81
CA LEU A 118 -4.15 -10.39 -2.13
C LEU A 118 -5.17 -10.92 -3.15
N GLY A 119 -5.72 -10.04 -3.98
CA GLY A 119 -6.65 -10.39 -5.04
C GLY A 119 -5.97 -10.36 -6.41
N ILE A 120 -5.80 -11.52 -7.01
CA ILE A 120 -5.22 -11.67 -8.34
C ILE A 120 -6.30 -11.88 -9.40
N ASN A 121 -6.11 -11.30 -10.58
CA ASN A 121 -6.98 -11.46 -11.75
C ASN A 121 -8.48 -11.13 -11.48
N LYS A 122 -8.75 -10.12 -10.63
CA LYS A 122 -10.12 -9.78 -10.18
C LYS A 122 -10.94 -8.98 -11.21
N GLY A 123 -10.34 -8.57 -12.32
CA GLY A 123 -10.96 -7.73 -13.34
C GLY A 123 -10.87 -6.22 -13.03
N TYR A 124 -11.59 -5.40 -13.82
CA TYR A 124 -11.35 -3.95 -13.89
C TYR A 124 -12.45 -3.08 -13.26
N GLN A 125 -13.62 -3.65 -12.95
CA GLN A 125 -14.82 -2.92 -12.52
C GLN A 125 -15.24 -3.41 -11.14
N LEU A 126 -14.50 -2.96 -10.13
CA LEU A 126 -14.69 -3.39 -8.75
C LEU A 126 -14.99 -2.18 -7.87
N PRO A 127 -15.96 -2.26 -6.94
CA PRO A 127 -16.09 -1.26 -5.90
C PRO A 127 -14.89 -1.39 -4.96
N VAL A 128 -14.12 -0.31 -4.79
CA VAL A 128 -13.00 -0.31 -3.86
C VAL A 128 -13.11 0.82 -2.88
N ARG A 129 -12.50 0.62 -1.71
CA ARG A 129 -12.16 1.71 -0.79
C ARG A 129 -10.64 1.85 -0.76
N VAL A 130 -10.20 3.08 -0.94
CA VAL A 130 -8.80 3.48 -0.82
C VAL A 130 -8.68 4.28 0.48
N THR A 131 -7.72 3.94 1.32
CA THR A 131 -7.34 4.71 2.50
C THR A 131 -5.86 5.05 2.34
N GLY A 132 -5.51 6.32 2.49
CA GLY A 132 -4.16 6.81 2.21
C GLY A 132 -3.73 7.93 3.11
N TYR A 133 -2.43 8.17 3.18
CA TYR A 133 -1.83 9.21 4.01
C TYR A 133 -1.18 10.27 3.12
N PRO A 134 -1.81 11.44 2.91
CA PRO A 134 -1.16 12.57 2.24
C PRO A 134 -0.02 13.10 3.11
N SER A 135 1.15 13.37 2.54
CA SER A 135 2.31 13.87 3.30
C SER A 135 2.14 15.29 3.82
N SER A 136 1.18 16.04 3.26
CA SER A 136 0.81 17.39 3.69
C SER A 136 -0.11 17.43 4.91
N GLY A 137 -0.57 16.29 5.41
CA GLY A 137 -1.52 16.23 6.53
C GLY A 137 -1.24 15.11 7.51
N ASP A 138 -1.66 15.31 8.76
CA ASP A 138 -1.38 14.36 9.84
C ASP A 138 -2.45 13.27 10.00
N THR A 139 -3.43 13.19 9.09
CA THR A 139 -4.52 12.22 9.20
C THR A 139 -4.77 11.52 7.87
N PRO A 140 -5.10 10.21 7.90
CA PRO A 140 -5.44 9.50 6.67
C PRO A 140 -6.76 9.99 6.07
N ILE A 141 -6.82 9.97 4.76
CA ILE A 141 -8.04 10.17 3.96
C ILE A 141 -8.57 8.84 3.46
N THR A 142 -9.83 8.80 3.07
CA THR A 142 -10.43 7.65 2.40
C THR A 142 -11.44 8.08 1.36
N CYS A 143 -11.49 7.32 0.27
CA CYS A 143 -12.46 7.45 -0.80
C CYS A 143 -12.96 6.05 -1.18
N ALA A 144 -14.23 5.96 -1.55
CA ALA A 144 -14.81 4.74 -2.12
C ALA A 144 -15.43 5.08 -3.48
N ASN A 145 -15.04 4.34 -4.50
CA ASN A 145 -15.57 4.47 -5.85
C ASN A 145 -15.33 3.16 -6.63
N ASN A 146 -15.86 3.07 -7.85
CA ASN A 146 -15.62 1.95 -8.74
C ASN A 146 -14.35 2.19 -9.57
N THR A 147 -13.55 1.14 -9.73
CA THR A 147 -12.42 1.13 -10.64
C THR A 147 -12.87 1.06 -12.10
N THR A 148 -12.01 1.52 -13.00
CA THR A 148 -12.14 1.32 -14.46
C THR A 148 -10.80 0.91 -15.06
N ALA A 149 -10.82 0.28 -16.22
CA ALA A 149 -9.59 -0.02 -16.95
C ALA A 149 -8.93 1.29 -17.43
N GLN A 150 -7.62 1.42 -17.20
CA GLN A 150 -6.77 2.41 -17.86
C GLN A 150 -6.07 1.78 -19.06
N SER A 151 -5.59 0.55 -18.91
CA SER A 151 -4.97 -0.28 -19.94
C SER A 151 -5.24 -1.77 -19.61
N PRO A 152 -4.79 -2.73 -20.42
CA PRO A 152 -4.81 -4.15 -20.06
C PRO A 152 -3.97 -4.52 -18.83
N THR A 153 -3.09 -3.63 -18.38
CA THR A 153 -2.15 -3.87 -17.28
C THR A 153 -2.37 -2.92 -16.11
N GLN A 154 -3.36 -2.02 -16.19
CA GLN A 154 -3.58 -1.00 -15.16
C GLN A 154 -5.04 -0.60 -14.98
N LEU A 155 -5.39 -0.23 -13.76
CA LEU A 155 -6.69 0.34 -13.40
C LEU A 155 -6.54 1.81 -13.01
N ARG A 156 -7.66 2.53 -13.04
CA ARG A 156 -7.80 3.89 -12.50
C ARG A 156 -9.04 4.04 -11.65
N ILE A 157 -9.01 5.02 -10.75
CA ILE A 157 -10.13 5.41 -9.89
C ILE A 157 -10.22 6.93 -9.77
N ALA A 158 -11.44 7.47 -9.87
CA ALA A 158 -11.68 8.88 -9.62
C ALA A 158 -11.93 9.12 -8.12
N CYS A 159 -10.91 9.60 -7.43
CA CYS A 159 -10.95 9.93 -6.01
C CYS A 159 -10.10 11.20 -5.79
N PRO A 160 -10.71 12.34 -5.43
CA PRO A 160 -9.97 13.59 -5.28
C PRO A 160 -9.08 13.62 -4.03
N GLU A 161 -8.18 14.58 -3.95
CA GLU A 161 -7.35 14.88 -2.79
C GLU A 161 -6.23 13.84 -2.49
N TYR A 162 -5.96 12.92 -3.41
CA TYR A 162 -4.84 11.97 -3.27
C TYR A 162 -3.53 12.59 -3.77
N THR A 163 -2.90 13.41 -2.94
CA THR A 163 -1.61 14.06 -3.22
C THR A 163 -0.42 13.16 -2.88
N GLY A 164 0.81 13.68 -3.00
CA GLY A 164 2.02 12.99 -2.52
C GLY A 164 1.89 12.46 -1.09
N GLY A 165 2.58 11.36 -0.78
CA GLY A 165 2.38 10.57 0.45
C GLY A 165 1.40 9.41 0.28
N THR A 166 0.43 9.54 -0.62
CA THR A 166 -0.63 8.53 -0.78
C THR A 166 -0.22 7.33 -1.65
N SER A 167 0.92 7.38 -2.33
CA SER A 167 1.50 6.24 -3.04
C SER A 167 1.58 5.01 -2.15
N GLY A 168 1.22 3.84 -2.69
CA GLY A 168 1.13 2.58 -1.96
C GLY A 168 -0.19 2.35 -1.19
N SER A 169 -1.12 3.31 -1.21
CA SER A 169 -2.45 3.14 -0.58
C SER A 169 -3.20 1.96 -1.20
N PRO A 170 -3.72 1.01 -0.40
CA PRO A 170 -4.34 -0.21 -0.91
C PRO A 170 -5.72 0.08 -1.52
N TRP A 171 -6.02 -0.61 -2.62
CA TRP A 171 -7.35 -0.65 -3.22
C TRP A 171 -8.06 -1.90 -2.70
N ILE A 172 -8.93 -1.71 -1.71
CA ILE A 172 -9.58 -2.83 -1.00
C ILE A 172 -11.00 -3.02 -1.50
N THR A 173 -11.29 -4.20 -2.06
CA THR A 173 -12.64 -4.68 -2.37
C THR A 173 -13.11 -5.71 -1.34
N GLU A 174 -14.40 -6.09 -1.42
CA GLU A 174 -14.99 -7.19 -0.64
C GLU A 174 -14.70 -7.10 0.87
N LEU A 175 -14.71 -5.89 1.42
CA LEU A 175 -14.44 -5.68 2.84
C LEU A 175 -15.54 -6.31 3.69
N ASP A 176 -15.18 -7.27 4.53
CA ASP A 176 -16.07 -7.86 5.53
C ASP A 176 -15.95 -7.08 6.87
N PRO A 177 -17.02 -6.43 7.35
CA PRO A 177 -17.00 -5.73 8.62
C PRO A 177 -16.80 -6.65 9.84
N LYS A 178 -17.06 -7.95 9.72
CA LYS A 178 -16.87 -8.93 10.82
C LYS A 178 -15.41 -9.27 10.99
N THR A 179 -14.74 -9.69 9.92
CA THR A 179 -13.30 -10.01 9.95
C THR A 179 -12.43 -8.76 9.93
N ARG A 180 -13.01 -7.63 9.51
CA ARG A 180 -12.35 -6.32 9.36
C ARG A 180 -11.24 -6.33 8.30
N THR A 181 -11.31 -7.28 7.38
CA THR A 181 -10.35 -7.50 6.29
C THR A 181 -11.10 -7.48 4.96
N GLY A 182 -10.37 -7.29 3.87
CA GLY A 182 -10.91 -7.40 2.53
C GLY A 182 -9.89 -8.02 1.59
N ILE A 183 -10.00 -7.67 0.31
CA ILE A 183 -9.10 -8.15 -0.74
C ILE A 183 -8.40 -6.93 -1.36
N VAL A 184 -7.07 -6.89 -1.27
CA VAL A 184 -6.25 -5.87 -1.92
C VAL A 184 -6.04 -6.24 -3.38
N ILE A 185 -6.52 -5.40 -4.30
CA ILE A 185 -6.45 -5.64 -5.76
C ILE A 185 -5.50 -4.69 -6.49
N GLY A 186 -4.83 -3.82 -5.73
CA GLY A 186 -4.04 -2.72 -6.26
C GLY A 186 -3.48 -1.86 -5.13
N VAL A 187 -2.53 -1.01 -5.48
CA VAL A 187 -2.01 0.07 -4.64
C VAL A 187 -1.90 1.33 -5.49
N ILE A 188 -2.05 2.53 -4.90
CA ILE A 188 -1.77 3.76 -5.66
C ILE A 188 -0.33 3.72 -6.16
N GLY A 189 -0.18 3.70 -7.47
CA GLY A 189 1.08 3.50 -8.17
C GLY A 189 0.80 3.31 -9.65
N GLY A 190 1.74 2.71 -10.36
CA GLY A 190 1.58 2.39 -11.77
C GLY A 190 1.78 3.61 -12.65
N TYR A 191 0.84 3.88 -13.56
CA TYR A 191 0.92 4.96 -14.53
C TYR A 191 1.24 6.27 -13.82
N GLN A 192 2.36 6.87 -14.21
CA GLN A 192 2.87 8.09 -13.59
C GLN A 192 2.98 7.99 -12.05
N GLN A 193 3.42 6.85 -11.53
CA GLN A 193 3.57 6.59 -10.09
C GLN A 193 2.27 6.78 -9.28
N GLY A 194 1.12 6.57 -9.91
CA GLY A 194 -0.19 6.79 -9.30
C GLY A 194 -0.92 8.01 -9.82
N GLY A 195 -0.34 8.77 -10.75
CA GLY A 195 -0.95 9.90 -11.45
C GLY A 195 -0.36 11.26 -11.06
N ASP A 196 -0.32 12.18 -12.01
CA ASP A 196 0.23 13.54 -11.78
C ASP A 196 -0.77 14.51 -11.12
N THR A 197 -2.04 14.12 -10.97
CA THR A 197 -3.10 14.96 -10.40
C THR A 197 -3.78 14.26 -9.23
N PRO A 198 -4.25 15.01 -8.22
CA PRO A 198 -4.87 14.40 -7.04
C PRO A 198 -6.28 13.86 -7.28
N ASP A 199 -6.85 14.01 -8.48
CA ASP A 199 -8.25 13.70 -8.80
C ASP A 199 -8.47 12.27 -9.32
N VAL A 200 -7.44 11.66 -9.89
CA VAL A 200 -7.48 10.32 -10.45
C VAL A 200 -6.20 9.60 -10.06
N SER A 201 -6.38 8.45 -9.42
CA SER A 201 -5.26 7.57 -9.06
C SER A 201 -5.23 6.33 -9.94
N TYR A 202 -4.04 5.78 -10.13
CA TYR A 202 -3.79 4.57 -10.90
C TYR A 202 -3.25 3.43 -10.02
N THR A 203 -3.27 2.22 -10.55
CA THR A 203 -2.59 1.05 -9.98
C THR A 203 -2.19 0.11 -11.10
N SER A 204 -1.06 -0.56 -10.92
CA SER A 204 -0.74 -1.80 -11.64
C SER A 204 -1.85 -2.83 -11.45
N TYR A 205 -2.19 -3.58 -12.50
CA TYR A 205 -3.13 -4.68 -12.44
C TYR A 205 -2.48 -5.87 -11.73
N PHE A 206 -3.12 -6.37 -10.67
CA PHE A 206 -2.62 -7.52 -9.94
C PHE A 206 -2.92 -8.81 -10.71
N GLY A 207 -2.07 -9.10 -11.71
CA GLY A 207 -2.07 -10.33 -12.50
C GLY A 207 -0.99 -11.33 -12.06
N ASP A 208 -0.66 -12.28 -12.93
CA ASP A 208 0.24 -13.39 -12.63
C ASP A 208 1.67 -12.94 -12.27
N GLN A 209 2.13 -11.81 -12.80
CA GLN A 209 3.43 -11.22 -12.44
C GLN A 209 3.44 -10.72 -11.00
N VAL A 210 2.35 -10.10 -10.53
CA VAL A 210 2.21 -9.65 -9.14
C VAL A 210 2.03 -10.84 -8.20
N GLN A 211 1.30 -11.90 -8.61
CA GLN A 211 1.26 -13.16 -7.86
C GLN A 211 2.68 -13.74 -7.68
N SER A 212 3.44 -13.82 -8.77
CA SER A 212 4.82 -14.32 -8.73
C SER A 212 5.73 -13.46 -7.86
N LEU A 213 5.50 -12.14 -7.82
CA LEU A 213 6.23 -11.22 -6.94
C LEU A 213 5.87 -11.45 -5.47
N TYR A 214 4.58 -11.64 -5.17
CA TYR A 214 4.09 -11.96 -3.84
C TYR A 214 4.66 -13.30 -3.33
N ASP A 215 4.64 -14.35 -4.16
CA ASP A 215 5.18 -15.67 -3.81
C ASP A 215 6.67 -15.59 -3.43
N ARG A 216 7.47 -14.82 -4.21
CA ARG A 216 8.89 -14.57 -3.89
C ARG A 216 9.08 -13.83 -2.56
N ALA A 217 8.16 -12.94 -2.21
CA ALA A 217 8.22 -12.18 -0.97
C ALA A 217 7.84 -13.03 0.26
N THR A 218 7.03 -14.07 0.07
CA THR A 218 6.56 -14.94 1.15
C THR A 218 7.39 -16.21 1.39
N GLY A 219 8.23 -16.61 0.42
CA GLY A 219 9.13 -17.77 0.52
C GLY A 219 8.51 -19.07 0.04
#